data_AF-A0A9Q3AF79-F1
#
_entry.id   AF-A0A9Q3AF79-F1
#
_cell.length_a   1.000
_cell.length_b   1.000
_cell.length_c   1.000
_cell.angle_alpha   90.00
_cell.angle_beta   90.00
_cell.angle_gamma   90.00
#
_symmetry.space_group_name_H-M   'P 1'
#
loop_
_entity.id
_entity.type
_entity.pdbx_description
1 polymer ?
#
loop_
_entity_poly.entity_id
_entity_poly.type
_entity_poly.pdbx_seq_one_letter_code
_entity_poly.pdbx_strand_id
1 'polypeptide(L)'
;MNDQPAPYGNGPVTRPTRIRIPHLGQMKAQGRKWAMLTAYDTFSTSIFEEAGIPVMAHIGFTPQMEHQLGGYRVQGRGEDAQRLIDTARAFEAAGAFALLIERVPAEVGAAITQAVAIPTVGIGAGNQCDAQVLVWQDMAGLGNVRLPRFVKQYADVRSVLHRAASEFAREVGEGVFPGPEHTFQC
;
A
#
# COMPACT_ATOMS: atom_id res chain seq x y z
N MET A 1 -19.79 2.56 31.15
CA MET A 1 -18.88 1.89 30.19
C MET A 1 -19.67 1.80 28.90
N ASN A 2 -19.35 2.65 27.92
CA ASN A 2 -20.11 2.69 26.65
C ASN A 2 -19.67 1.50 25.79
N ASP A 3 -20.57 0.53 25.61
CA ASP A 3 -20.40 -0.56 24.64
C ASP A 3 -20.48 0.02 23.23
N GLN A 4 -19.31 0.34 22.68
CA GLN A 4 -19.17 0.59 21.26
C GLN A 4 -19.08 -0.78 20.56
N PRO A 5 -19.99 -1.13 19.65
CA PRO A 5 -19.96 -2.43 18.99
C PRO A 5 -18.67 -2.59 18.18
N ALA A 6 -18.08 -3.78 18.24
CA ALA A 6 -16.86 -4.12 17.53
C ALA A 6 -17.00 -3.81 16.01
N PRO A 7 -15.95 -3.25 15.36
CA PRO A 7 -16.03 -2.76 13.98
C PRO A 7 -16.23 -3.84 12.91
N TYR A 8 -16.32 -5.11 13.31
CA TYR A 8 -16.51 -6.26 12.42
C TYR A 8 -17.76 -7.03 12.89
N GLY A 9 -18.84 -6.92 12.12
CA GLY A 9 -20.17 -7.40 12.50
C GLY A 9 -20.30 -8.93 12.57
N ASN A 10 -20.98 -9.42 13.62
CA ASN A 10 -21.34 -10.82 13.86
C ASN A 10 -22.68 -11.20 13.22
N GLY A 11 -22.80 -11.08 11.89
CA GLY A 11 -23.93 -11.62 11.13
C GLY A 11 -23.50 -12.81 10.28
N PRO A 12 -24.40 -13.76 9.92
CA PRO A 12 -24.05 -14.83 9.00
C PRO A 12 -23.83 -14.23 7.61
N VAL A 13 -22.56 -14.03 7.24
CA VAL A 13 -22.18 -13.56 5.91
C VAL A 13 -22.15 -14.76 4.97
N THR A 14 -23.22 -14.96 4.20
CA THR A 14 -23.13 -15.80 3.00
C THR A 14 -22.14 -15.14 2.06
N ARG A 15 -20.89 -15.62 2.08
CA ARG A 15 -19.81 -15.13 1.21
C ARG A 15 -20.22 -15.45 -0.23
N PRO A 16 -20.45 -14.46 -1.10
CA PRO A 16 -20.60 -14.75 -2.52
C PRO A 16 -19.32 -15.43 -3.00
N THR A 17 -19.45 -16.57 -3.68
CA THR A 17 -18.32 -17.34 -4.23
C THR A 17 -17.54 -16.55 -5.29
N ARG A 18 -18.12 -15.48 -5.83
CA ARG A 18 -17.47 -14.55 -6.77
C ARG A 18 -18.04 -13.13 -6.67
N ILE A 19 -17.20 -12.16 -6.30
CA ILE A 19 -17.53 -10.74 -6.32
C ILE A 19 -17.35 -10.20 -7.75
N ARG A 20 -18.30 -9.40 -8.23
CA ARG A 20 -18.26 -8.66 -9.50
C ARG A 20 -18.68 -7.22 -9.22
N ILE A 21 -18.51 -6.35 -10.20
CA ILE A 21 -18.80 -4.92 -10.09
C ILE A 21 -20.24 -4.63 -9.61
N PRO A 22 -21.30 -5.32 -10.10
CA PRO A 22 -22.65 -5.09 -9.59
C PRO A 22 -22.81 -5.39 -8.08
N HIS A 23 -22.08 -6.38 -7.56
CA HIS A 23 -22.09 -6.72 -6.13
C HIS A 23 -21.48 -5.60 -5.30
N LEU A 24 -20.44 -4.94 -5.82
CA LEU A 24 -19.85 -3.77 -5.18
C LEU A 24 -20.85 -2.61 -5.20
N GLY A 25 -21.48 -2.29 -6.33
CA GLY A 25 -22.52 -1.26 -6.38
C GLY A 25 -23.65 -1.46 -5.35
N GLN A 26 -24.13 -2.70 -5.19
CA GLN A 26 -25.13 -3.05 -4.16
C GLN A 26 -24.61 -2.85 -2.74
N MET A 27 -23.38 -3.28 -2.45
CA MET A 27 -22.75 -3.04 -1.15
C MET A 27 -22.65 -1.53 -0.85
N LYS A 28 -22.50 -0.66 -1.87
CA LYS A 28 -22.44 0.81 -1.70
C LYS A 28 -23.77 1.32 -1.22
N ALA A 29 -24.82 0.93 -1.95
CA ALA A 29 -26.19 1.33 -1.71
C ALA A 29 -26.65 0.91 -0.31
N GLN A 30 -26.11 -0.20 0.20
CA GLN A 30 -26.35 -0.72 1.54
C GLN A 30 -25.47 -0.09 2.63
N GLY A 31 -24.59 0.87 2.29
CA GLY A 31 -23.66 1.50 3.24
C GLY A 31 -22.56 0.56 3.75
N ARG A 32 -22.36 -0.59 3.12
CA ARG A 32 -21.38 -1.59 3.53
C ARG A 32 -19.99 -1.13 3.10
N LYS A 33 -19.15 -0.76 4.07
CA LYS A 33 -17.77 -0.33 3.83
C LYS A 33 -16.95 -1.42 3.13
N TRP A 34 -16.08 -1.00 2.21
CA TRP A 34 -15.06 -1.85 1.60
C TRP A 34 -13.75 -1.08 1.46
N ALA A 35 -12.66 -1.81 1.23
CA ALA A 35 -11.35 -1.22 0.97
C ALA A 35 -11.33 -0.54 -0.40
N MET A 36 -10.66 0.62 -0.46
CA MET A 36 -10.32 1.32 -1.70
C MET A 36 -9.66 0.33 -2.68
N LEU A 37 -10.07 0.40 -3.95
CA LEU A 37 -9.51 -0.44 -4.99
C LEU A 37 -8.43 0.32 -5.74
N THR A 38 -7.27 -0.32 -5.89
CA THR A 38 -6.24 0.13 -6.82
C THR A 38 -6.49 -0.49 -8.19
N ALA A 39 -6.58 0.34 -9.22
CA ALA A 39 -6.69 -0.11 -10.61
C ALA A 39 -5.40 0.19 -11.39
N TYR A 40 -5.12 -0.65 -12.38
CA TYR A 40 -3.91 -0.58 -13.22
C TYR A 40 -4.24 -0.28 -14.68
N ASP A 41 -5.53 -0.08 -14.98
CA ASP A 41 -6.04 0.23 -16.31
C ASP A 41 -7.26 1.18 -16.23
N THR A 42 -7.46 1.95 -17.29
CA THR A 42 -8.50 2.99 -17.36
C THR A 42 -9.90 2.42 -17.46
N PHE A 43 -10.08 1.23 -18.06
CA PHE A 43 -11.38 0.59 -18.19
C PHE A 43 -11.94 0.20 -16.82
N SER A 44 -11.14 -0.51 -16.01
CA SER A 44 -11.52 -0.87 -14.65
C SER A 44 -11.81 0.38 -13.81
N THR A 45 -11.00 1.44 -13.98
CA THR A 45 -11.19 2.71 -13.28
C THR A 45 -12.55 3.33 -13.60
N SER A 46 -12.87 3.48 -14.88
CA SER A 46 -14.14 4.03 -15.35
C SER A 46 -15.33 3.19 -14.89
N ILE A 47 -15.26 1.86 -15.01
CA ILE A 47 -16.38 1.00 -14.62
C ILE A 47 -16.62 1.04 -13.09
N PHE A 48 -15.55 1.15 -12.29
CA PHE A 48 -15.69 1.32 -10.85
C PHE A 48 -16.24 2.69 -10.48
N GLU A 49 -15.80 3.76 -11.16
CA GLU A 49 -16.33 5.11 -10.94
C GLU A 49 -17.82 5.17 -11.28
N GLU A 50 -18.26 4.59 -12.40
CA GLU A 50 -19.67 4.54 -12.80
C GLU A 50 -20.53 3.82 -11.75
N ALA A 51 -19.95 2.81 -11.08
CA ALA A 51 -20.56 2.10 -9.95
C ALA A 51 -20.46 2.88 -8.61
N GLY A 52 -19.88 4.08 -8.63
CA GLY A 52 -19.66 4.96 -7.49
C GLY A 52 -18.53 4.52 -6.56
N ILE A 53 -17.63 3.65 -6.99
CA ILE A 53 -16.56 3.09 -6.16
C ILE A 53 -15.32 3.97 -6.32
N PRO A 54 -14.80 4.62 -5.26
CA PRO A 54 -13.59 5.42 -5.38
C PRO A 54 -12.38 4.57 -5.74
N VAL A 55 -11.64 4.98 -6.78
CA VAL A 55 -10.44 4.32 -7.27
C VAL A 55 -9.22 5.24 -7.13
N MET A 56 -8.15 4.73 -6.52
CA MET A 56 -6.82 5.32 -6.65
C MET A 56 -6.08 4.53 -7.73
N ALA A 57 -5.77 5.15 -8.86
CA ALA A 57 -5.05 4.44 -9.92
C ALA A 57 -3.57 4.33 -9.59
N HIS A 58 -2.92 3.25 -10.03
CA HIS A 58 -1.49 3.03 -9.79
C HIS A 58 -0.76 2.90 -11.14
N ILE A 59 0.19 3.81 -11.37
CA ILE A 59 1.02 3.90 -12.57
C ILE A 59 2.53 3.83 -12.27
N GLY A 60 3.34 3.61 -13.30
CA GLY A 60 4.77 3.37 -13.16
C GLY A 60 5.04 1.88 -13.03
N PHE A 61 5.92 1.49 -12.11
CA PHE A 61 6.18 0.06 -11.85
C PHE A 61 5.02 -0.53 -11.04
N THR A 62 4.30 -1.47 -11.64
CA THR A 62 3.19 -2.17 -10.98
C THR A 62 3.66 -3.58 -10.62
N PRO A 63 3.88 -3.90 -9.32
CA PRO A 63 4.50 -5.17 -8.91
C PRO A 63 3.78 -6.42 -9.44
N GLN A 64 2.46 -6.35 -9.66
CA GLN A 64 1.67 -7.46 -10.22
C GLN A 64 2.08 -7.80 -11.66
N MET A 65 2.68 -6.85 -12.39
CA MET A 65 3.13 -7.00 -13.76
C MET A 65 4.65 -7.20 -13.86
N GLU A 66 5.34 -7.55 -12.76
CA GLU A 66 6.80 -7.69 -12.70
C GLU A 66 7.37 -8.49 -13.89
N HIS A 67 6.77 -9.66 -14.19
CA HIS A 67 7.23 -10.52 -15.28
C HIS A 67 7.06 -9.87 -16.66
N GLN A 68 6.00 -9.08 -16.87
CA GLN A 68 5.73 -8.36 -18.11
C GLN A 68 6.63 -7.12 -18.26
N LEU A 69 6.98 -6.49 -17.13
CA LEU A 69 7.85 -5.31 -17.06
C LEU A 69 9.35 -5.66 -17.06
N GLY A 70 9.70 -6.97 -17.08
CA GLY A 70 11.08 -7.43 -17.13
C GLY A 70 11.82 -7.31 -15.79
N GLY A 71 11.11 -7.51 -14.68
CA GLY A 71 11.61 -7.38 -13.31
C GLY A 71 11.46 -5.97 -12.74
N TYR A 72 12.12 -5.73 -11.61
CA TYR A 72 12.11 -4.46 -10.86
C TYR A 72 12.85 -3.30 -11.56
N ARG A 73 12.34 -2.87 -12.72
CA ARG A 73 12.91 -1.79 -13.54
C ARG A 73 12.21 -0.45 -13.30
N VAL A 74 13.00 0.62 -13.34
CA VAL A 74 12.49 2.00 -13.33
C VAL A 74 11.71 2.26 -14.62
N GLN A 75 10.50 2.81 -14.51
CA GLN A 75 9.65 3.17 -15.65
C GLN A 75 9.79 4.66 -15.98
N GLY A 76 9.38 5.10 -17.18
CA GLY A 76 9.35 6.51 -17.57
C GLY A 76 10.68 7.07 -18.07
N ARG A 77 11.60 6.24 -18.57
CA ARG A 77 12.86 6.74 -19.16
C ARG A 77 12.68 7.09 -20.64
N GLY A 78 13.28 8.21 -21.06
CA GLY A 78 13.25 8.65 -22.45
C GLY A 78 11.81 8.91 -22.93
N GLU A 79 11.45 8.36 -24.07
CA GLU A 79 10.12 8.52 -24.68
C GLU A 79 8.98 7.97 -23.81
N ASP A 80 9.27 7.06 -22.86
CA ASP A 80 8.28 6.48 -21.96
C ASP A 80 7.72 7.50 -20.94
N ALA A 81 8.43 8.60 -20.70
CA ALA A 81 7.99 9.66 -19.80
C ALA A 81 6.66 10.29 -20.26
N GLN A 82 6.56 10.64 -21.54
CA GLN A 82 5.35 11.25 -22.09
C GLN A 82 4.17 10.27 -22.03
N ARG A 83 4.41 8.99 -22.35
CA ARG A 83 3.39 7.94 -22.24
C ARG A 83 2.81 7.85 -20.82
N LEU A 84 3.64 7.94 -19.79
CA LEU A 84 3.16 7.92 -18.39
C LEU A 84 2.35 9.16 -18.02
N ILE A 85 2.74 10.34 -18.51
CA ILE A 85 1.97 11.58 -18.32
C ILE A 85 0.59 11.46 -18.98
N ASP A 86 0.54 10.96 -20.21
CA ASP A 86 -0.73 10.76 -20.94
C ASP A 86 -1.59 9.70 -20.24
N THR A 87 -0.95 8.64 -19.73
CA THR A 87 -1.62 7.60 -18.93
C THR A 87 -2.23 8.18 -17.65
N ALA A 88 -1.51 9.06 -16.94
CA ALA A 88 -2.00 9.72 -15.73
C ALA A 88 -3.26 10.55 -16.02
N ARG A 89 -3.25 11.35 -17.09
CA ARG A 89 -4.42 12.12 -17.55
C ARG A 89 -5.58 11.23 -17.94
N ALA A 90 -5.31 10.09 -18.56
CA ALA A 90 -6.35 9.13 -18.91
C ALA A 90 -7.01 8.50 -17.66
N PHE A 91 -6.24 8.24 -16.60
CA PHE A 91 -6.80 7.77 -15.33
C PHE A 91 -7.63 8.83 -14.62
N GLU A 92 -7.18 10.08 -14.62
CA GLU A 92 -7.96 11.20 -14.12
C GLU A 92 -9.28 11.35 -14.90
N ALA A 93 -9.24 11.33 -16.23
CA ALA A 93 -10.43 11.38 -17.07
C ALA A 93 -11.37 10.18 -16.86
N ALA A 94 -10.83 9.02 -16.48
CA ALA A 94 -11.60 7.84 -16.11
C ALA A 94 -12.19 7.90 -14.69
N GLY A 95 -11.93 8.96 -13.92
CA GLY A 95 -12.53 9.19 -12.61
C GLY A 95 -11.71 8.68 -11.42
N ALA A 96 -10.42 8.42 -11.60
CA ALA A 96 -9.53 8.20 -10.46
C ALA A 96 -9.55 9.43 -9.53
N PHE A 97 -9.68 9.22 -8.21
CA PHE A 97 -9.67 10.33 -7.26
C PHE A 97 -8.25 10.73 -6.82
N ALA A 98 -7.26 9.85 -7.05
CA ALA A 98 -5.85 10.05 -6.75
C ALA A 98 -4.99 9.08 -7.58
N LEU A 99 -3.69 9.38 -7.69
CA LEU A 99 -2.70 8.52 -8.35
C LEU A 99 -1.62 8.06 -7.38
N LEU A 100 -1.26 6.79 -7.43
CA LEU A 100 -0.02 6.25 -6.87
C LEU A 100 1.01 6.10 -8.00
N ILE A 101 2.19 6.69 -7.82
CA ILE A 101 3.27 6.71 -8.81
C ILE A 101 4.47 5.96 -8.23
N GLU A 102 4.81 4.82 -8.82
CA GLU A 102 5.88 3.94 -8.32
C GLU A 102 7.09 3.86 -9.26
N ARG A 103 8.29 4.02 -8.69
CA ARG A 103 9.59 3.81 -9.34
C ARG A 103 9.75 4.47 -10.71
N VAL A 104 9.57 5.78 -10.75
CA VAL A 104 9.86 6.64 -11.91
C VAL A 104 10.97 7.65 -11.59
N PRO A 105 11.68 8.22 -12.59
CA PRO A 105 12.58 9.35 -12.36
C PRO A 105 11.86 10.51 -11.67
N ALA A 106 12.57 11.29 -10.85
CA ALA A 106 11.98 12.35 -10.05
C ALA A 106 11.34 13.45 -10.91
N GLU A 107 11.97 13.77 -12.04
CA GLU A 107 11.48 14.70 -13.04
C GLU A 107 10.17 14.22 -13.70
N VAL A 108 10.01 12.91 -13.87
CA VAL A 108 8.78 12.31 -14.40
C VAL A 108 7.67 12.36 -13.36
N GLY A 109 7.97 12.03 -12.10
CA GLY A 109 6.99 12.17 -11.00
C GLY A 109 6.51 13.62 -10.82
N ALA A 110 7.42 14.59 -10.94
CA ALA A 110 7.09 16.01 -10.94
C ALA A 110 6.19 16.40 -12.14
N ALA A 111 6.55 15.96 -13.34
CA ALA A 111 5.78 16.25 -14.55
C ALA A 111 4.37 15.64 -14.51
N ILE A 112 4.23 14.41 -14.00
CA ILE A 112 2.91 13.78 -13.79
C ILE A 112 2.09 14.59 -12.80
N THR A 113 2.66 14.98 -11.66
CA THR A 113 1.95 15.75 -10.61
C THR A 113 1.49 17.11 -11.12
N GLN A 114 2.25 17.76 -12.00
CA GLN A 114 1.84 19.01 -12.66
C GLN A 114 0.78 18.82 -13.74
N ALA A 115 0.63 17.60 -14.29
CA ALA A 115 -0.21 17.33 -15.45
C ALA A 115 -1.65 16.93 -15.11
N VAL A 116 -1.94 16.64 -13.84
CA VAL A 116 -3.27 16.22 -13.33
C VAL A 116 -3.69 17.14 -12.17
N ALA A 117 -5.00 17.26 -11.93
CA ALA A 117 -5.56 18.01 -10.81
C ALA A 117 -5.82 17.15 -9.56
N ILE A 118 -5.87 15.82 -9.71
CA ILE A 118 -6.05 14.87 -8.61
C ILE A 118 -4.73 14.66 -7.80
N PRO A 119 -4.81 14.40 -6.48
CA PRO A 119 -3.61 14.21 -5.66
C PRO A 119 -2.73 13.03 -6.11
N THR A 120 -1.41 13.22 -6.03
CA THR A 120 -0.42 12.17 -6.33
C THR A 120 0.32 11.70 -5.07
N VAL A 121 0.55 10.38 -4.99
CA VAL A 121 1.31 9.72 -3.93
C VAL A 121 2.53 9.06 -4.57
N GLY A 122 3.73 9.44 -4.16
CA GLY A 122 4.97 8.88 -4.68
C GLY A 122 5.53 7.74 -3.84
N ILE A 123 6.05 6.70 -4.49
CA ILE A 123 6.96 5.72 -3.89
C ILE A 123 8.15 5.50 -4.83
N GLY A 124 9.26 6.16 -4.50
CA GLY A 124 10.41 6.23 -5.41
C GLY A 124 10.12 7.00 -6.70
N ALA A 125 9.33 8.08 -6.60
CA ALA A 125 8.94 8.96 -7.70
C ALA A 125 9.41 10.43 -7.51
N GLY A 126 10.34 10.68 -6.57
CA GLY A 126 10.77 12.03 -6.20
C GLY A 126 9.86 12.69 -5.16
N ASN A 127 10.31 13.83 -4.63
CA ASN A 127 9.63 14.56 -3.54
C ASN A 127 8.62 15.62 -4.03
N GLN A 128 8.36 15.67 -5.34
CA GLN A 128 7.44 16.62 -5.97
C GLN A 128 6.02 16.07 -6.11
N CYS A 129 5.77 14.80 -5.75
CA CYS A 129 4.41 14.29 -5.55
C CYS A 129 3.80 14.89 -4.28
N ASP A 130 2.47 15.03 -4.24
CA ASP A 130 1.75 15.68 -3.12
C ASP A 130 1.91 14.94 -1.78
N ALA A 131 2.05 13.62 -1.85
CA ALA A 131 2.31 12.77 -0.70
C ALA A 131 3.34 11.68 -1.03
N GLN A 132 3.79 10.97 0.01
CA GLN A 132 4.76 9.89 -0.11
C GLN A 132 4.28 8.66 0.65
N VAL A 133 4.58 7.47 0.13
CA VAL A 133 4.29 6.20 0.80
C VAL A 133 5.52 5.28 0.77
N LEU A 134 5.69 4.51 1.84
CA LEU A 134 6.69 3.46 1.96
C LEU A 134 6.05 2.22 2.58
N VAL A 135 6.61 1.05 2.28
CA VAL A 135 6.32 -0.17 3.02
C VAL A 135 6.89 -0.01 4.43
N TRP A 136 6.03 -0.09 5.45
CA TRP A 136 6.42 0.26 6.82
C TRP A 136 7.50 -0.69 7.38
N GLN A 137 7.50 -1.96 6.99
CA GLN A 137 8.53 -2.92 7.41
C GLN A 137 9.92 -2.55 6.87
N ASP A 138 9.98 -2.06 5.63
CA ASP A 138 11.22 -1.59 5.00
C ASP A 138 11.70 -0.32 5.69
N MET A 139 10.79 0.63 5.92
CA MET A 139 11.05 1.85 6.68
C MET A 139 11.53 1.57 8.12
N ALA A 140 10.95 0.58 8.79
CA ALA A 140 11.27 0.19 10.16
C ALA A 140 12.48 -0.77 10.26
N GLY A 141 13.04 -1.21 9.13
CA GLY A 141 14.17 -2.15 9.11
C GLY A 141 13.83 -3.52 9.69
N LEU A 142 12.61 -4.03 9.48
CA LEU A 142 12.20 -5.38 9.87
C LEU A 142 12.62 -6.45 8.86
N GLY A 143 12.67 -6.07 7.58
CA GLY A 143 12.86 -6.96 6.45
C GLY A 143 14.31 -7.25 6.08
N ASN A 144 14.54 -7.41 4.78
CA ASN A 144 15.82 -7.84 4.22
C ASN A 144 16.95 -6.81 4.38
N VAL A 145 18.19 -7.32 4.36
CA VAL A 145 19.43 -6.51 4.42
C VAL A 145 19.59 -5.59 3.20
N ARG A 146 18.92 -5.88 2.07
CA ARG A 146 19.06 -5.13 0.82
C ARG A 146 17.75 -4.40 0.48
N LEU A 147 17.67 -3.15 0.91
CA LEU A 147 16.55 -2.27 0.64
C LEU A 147 16.60 -1.69 -0.79
N PRO A 148 15.44 -1.45 -1.44
CA PRO A 148 15.39 -0.67 -2.67
C PRO A 148 15.98 0.72 -2.46
N ARG A 149 16.63 1.28 -3.50
CA ARG A 149 17.35 2.56 -3.40
C ARG A 149 16.48 3.74 -2.93
N PHE A 150 15.18 3.71 -3.20
CA PHE A 150 14.25 4.77 -2.81
C PHE A 150 13.75 4.65 -1.36
N VAL A 151 14.08 3.57 -0.66
CA VAL A 151 13.69 3.40 0.75
C VAL A 151 14.75 4.07 1.64
N LYS A 152 14.26 4.88 2.58
CA LYS A 152 15.03 5.30 3.75
C LYS A 152 14.61 4.45 4.95
N GLN A 153 15.59 3.77 5.55
CA GLN A 153 15.39 3.10 6.83
C GLN A 153 15.47 4.12 7.97
N TYR A 154 14.46 4.17 8.83
CA TYR A 154 14.36 5.07 9.98
C TYR A 154 14.69 4.39 11.31
N ALA A 155 14.59 3.06 11.37
CA ALA A 155 14.92 2.26 12.54
C ALA A 155 15.50 0.90 12.14
N ASP A 156 16.18 0.22 13.05
CA ASP A 156 16.60 -1.18 12.91
C ASP A 156 15.82 -2.04 13.91
N VAL A 157 14.52 -2.19 13.66
CA VAL A 157 13.64 -2.96 14.53
C VAL A 157 14.01 -4.45 14.50
N ARG A 158 14.57 -4.95 13.39
CA ARG A 158 15.07 -6.32 13.32
C ARG A 158 16.12 -6.61 14.39
N SER A 159 17.11 -5.74 14.57
CA SER A 159 18.13 -5.93 15.61
C SER A 159 17.55 -5.82 17.03
N VAL A 160 16.58 -4.93 17.25
CA VAL A 160 15.89 -4.80 18.55
C VAL A 160 15.15 -6.10 18.89
N LEU A 161 14.36 -6.62 17.97
CA LEU A 161 13.61 -7.86 18.18
C LEU A 161 14.54 -9.08 18.30
N HIS A 162 15.60 -9.14 17.50
CA HIS A 162 16.59 -10.21 17.60
C HIS A 162 17.25 -10.23 18.99
N ARG A 163 17.62 -9.06 19.52
CA ARG A 163 18.21 -8.94 20.85
C ARG A 163 17.25 -9.41 21.92
N ALA A 164 16.02 -8.90 21.92
CA ALA A 164 14.99 -9.27 22.89
C ALA A 164 14.70 -10.78 22.87
N ALA A 165 14.57 -11.37 21.69
CA ALA A 165 14.33 -12.81 21.55
C ALA A 165 15.53 -13.64 22.05
N SER A 166 16.76 -13.18 21.77
CA SER A 166 17.98 -13.87 22.19
C SER A 166 18.20 -13.79 23.71
N GLU A 167 17.91 -12.63 24.30
CA GLU A 167 18.01 -12.41 25.75
C GLU A 167 16.96 -13.24 26.50
N PHE A 168 15.71 -13.23 26.03
CA PHE A 168 14.66 -14.09 26.56
C PHE A 168 15.04 -15.58 26.48
N ALA A 169 15.54 -16.04 25.33
CA ALA A 169 15.95 -17.42 25.15
C ALA A 169 17.09 -17.82 26.11
N ARG A 170 18.07 -16.92 26.33
CA ARG A 170 19.15 -17.11 27.30
C ARG A 170 18.60 -17.21 28.72
N GLU A 171 17.78 -16.25 29.13
CA GLU A 171 17.25 -16.20 30.51
C GLU A 171 16.37 -17.40 30.85
N VAL A 172 15.57 -17.89 29.89
CA VAL A 172 14.82 -19.14 30.05
C VAL A 172 15.76 -20.34 30.13
N GLY A 173 16.77 -20.42 29.26
CA GLY A 173 17.74 -21.51 29.26
C GLY A 173 18.60 -21.60 30.52
N GLU A 174 18.89 -20.46 31.13
CA GLU A 174 19.65 -20.34 32.38
C GLU A 174 18.77 -20.38 33.64
N GLY A 175 17.43 -20.41 33.48
CA GLY A 175 16.49 -20.38 34.61
C GLY A 175 16.43 -19.04 35.34
N VAL A 176 16.89 -17.95 34.72
CA VAL A 176 16.78 -16.58 35.23
C VAL A 176 15.33 -16.08 35.11
N PHE A 177 14.66 -16.42 34.00
CA PHE A 177 13.25 -16.10 33.78
C PHE A 177 12.37 -17.38 33.85
N PRO A 178 11.21 -17.34 34.51
CA PRO A 178 10.67 -16.21 35.28
C PRO A 178 11.35 -16.03 36.65
N GLY A 179 11.64 -14.77 36.99
CA GLY A 179 12.08 -14.40 38.34
C GLY A 179 10.91 -14.32 39.34
N PRO A 180 11.19 -14.13 40.65
CA PRO A 180 10.16 -13.97 41.68
C PRO A 180 9.17 -12.83 41.40
N GLU A 181 9.64 -11.71 40.85
CA GLU A 181 8.81 -10.56 40.47
C GLU A 181 7.85 -10.85 39.30
N HIS A 182 8.09 -11.95 38.57
CA HIS A 182 7.26 -12.44 37.48
C HIS A 182 6.46 -13.70 37.85
N THR A 183 6.44 -14.09 39.14
CA THR A 183 5.79 -15.30 39.65
C THR A 183 4.76 -14.98 40.74
N PHE A 184 3.54 -15.51 40.63
CA PHE A 184 2.50 -15.35 41.65
C PHE A 184 2.64 -16.37 42.77
N GLN A 185 2.40 -15.94 44.01
CA GLN A 185 2.43 -16.81 45.21
C GLN A 185 1.01 -17.24 45.60
N CYS A 186 0.91 -18.42 46.20
CA CYS A 186 -0.31 -18.98 46.78
C CYS A 186 -0.43 -18.68 48.28
#